data_AF-A0A929C087-F1
#
_entry.id   AF-A0A929C087-F1
#
_cell.length_a   1.000
_cell.length_b   1.000
_cell.length_c   1.000
_cell.angle_alpha   90.00
_cell.angle_beta   90.00
_cell.angle_gamma   90.00
#
_symmetry.space_group_name_H-M   'P 1'
#
loop_
_entity.id
_entity.type
_entity.pdbx_description
1 polymer ?
#
loop_
_entity_poly.entity_id
_entity_poly.type
_entity_poly.pdbx_seq_one_letter_code
_entity_poly.pdbx_strand_id
1 'polypeptide(L)'
;TNVRLVYIHGTWVWTALIAFGAAAVAGLMGWLLSSQSLHTWSRALGQAGLFFWITYLPLSLWTMQANWNGLYLTEPRFRFAIDFAVIGILLQLAIQILKKPRYTSLINMGYFTALWFSLTRTEQVMHPPSPILSSNSLEIQFFFFTLLGLCVFALWWLSLWLHQRTLERR
;
A
#
# COMPACT_ATOMS: atom_id res chain seq x y z
N THR A 1 21.59 6.46 -14.31
CA THR A 1 22.12 6.38 -12.94
C THR A 1 20.99 6.79 -12.00
N ASN A 2 20.73 6.08 -10.89
CA ASN A 2 19.54 6.18 -9.97
C ASN A 2 18.50 5.04 -10.02
N VAL A 3 18.79 3.94 -10.74
CA VAL A 3 17.90 2.76 -10.85
C VAL A 3 17.52 2.15 -9.48
N ARG A 4 18.41 2.21 -8.49
CA ARG A 4 18.11 1.72 -7.12
C ARG A 4 16.91 2.45 -6.49
N LEU A 5 16.75 3.76 -6.75
CA LEU A 5 15.59 4.51 -6.25
C LEU A 5 14.29 4.01 -6.89
N VAL A 6 14.32 3.68 -8.18
CA VAL A 6 13.18 3.10 -8.90
C VAL A 6 12.77 1.76 -8.29
N TYR A 7 13.74 0.91 -7.92
CA TYR A 7 13.46 -0.36 -7.25
C TYR A 7 12.83 -0.17 -5.88
N ILE A 8 13.40 0.70 -5.04
CA ILE A 8 12.84 0.99 -3.71
C ILE A 8 11.44 1.59 -3.83
N HIS A 9 11.23 2.54 -4.75
CA HIS A 9 9.91 3.13 -5.03
C HIS A 9 8.90 2.04 -5.41
N GLY A 10 9.27 1.18 -6.36
CA GLY A 10 8.43 0.07 -6.81
C GLY A 10 8.07 -0.89 -5.68
N THR A 11 9.06 -1.35 -4.89
CA THR A 11 8.79 -2.29 -3.79
C THR A 11 7.93 -1.64 -2.71
N TRP A 12 8.07 -0.34 -2.45
CA TRP A 12 7.25 0.39 -1.48
C TRP A 12 5.76 0.41 -1.88
N VAL A 13 5.48 0.74 -3.15
CA VAL A 13 4.10 0.75 -3.68
C VAL A 13 3.51 -0.65 -3.66
N TRP A 14 4.25 -1.67 -4.12
CA TRP A 14 3.79 -3.06 -4.07
C TRP A 14 3.52 -3.55 -2.65
N THR A 15 4.35 -3.16 -1.69
CA THR A 15 4.15 -3.49 -0.27
C THR A 15 2.85 -2.90 0.26
N ALA A 16 2.55 -1.64 -0.07
CA ALA A 16 1.28 -1.02 0.30
C ALA A 16 0.07 -1.72 -0.36
N LEU A 17 0.17 -2.08 -1.64
CA LEU A 17 -0.88 -2.82 -2.35
C LEU A 17 -1.13 -4.20 -1.74
N ILE A 18 -0.07 -4.94 -1.41
CA ILE A 18 -0.16 -6.23 -0.71
C ILE A 18 -0.84 -6.05 0.64
N ALA A 19 -0.47 -5.02 1.40
CA ALA A 19 -1.07 -4.72 2.71
C ALA A 19 -2.57 -4.43 2.60
N PHE A 20 -2.98 -3.57 1.66
CA PHE A 20 -4.39 -3.26 1.45
C PHE A 20 -5.19 -4.47 0.95
N GLY A 21 -4.62 -5.26 0.04
CA GLY A 21 -5.21 -6.51 -0.41
C GLY A 21 -5.40 -7.51 0.73
N ALA A 22 -4.36 -7.70 1.55
CA ALA A 22 -4.43 -8.55 2.73
C ALA A 22 -5.44 -8.01 3.76
N ALA A 23 -5.54 -6.70 3.95
CA ALA A 23 -6.53 -6.08 4.82
C ALA A 23 -7.97 -6.33 4.33
N ALA A 24 -8.20 -6.28 3.03
CA ALA A 24 -9.49 -6.59 2.42
C ALA A 24 -9.84 -8.08 2.56
N VAL A 25 -8.90 -8.98 2.29
CA VAL A 25 -9.08 -10.44 2.44
C VAL A 25 -9.35 -10.80 3.91
N ALA A 26 -8.53 -10.30 4.84
CA ALA A 26 -8.77 -10.51 6.27
C ALA A 26 -10.13 -9.96 6.70
N GLY A 27 -10.55 -8.83 6.14
CA GLY A 27 -11.86 -8.25 6.41
C GLY A 27 -13.01 -9.10 5.91
N LEU A 28 -12.92 -9.62 4.69
CA LEU A 28 -13.89 -10.53 4.10
C LEU A 28 -13.99 -11.83 4.91
N MET A 29 -12.85 -12.45 5.21
CA MET A 29 -12.80 -13.67 6.02
C MET A 29 -13.33 -13.42 7.45
N GLY A 30 -13.11 -12.23 8.02
CA GLY A 30 -13.68 -11.85 9.30
C GLY A 30 -15.21 -11.83 9.28
N TRP A 31 -15.82 -11.39 8.18
CA TRP A 31 -17.27 -11.48 7.99
C TRP A 31 -17.75 -12.92 7.80
N LEU A 32 -17.13 -13.67 6.89
CA LEU A 32 -17.52 -15.05 6.58
C LEU A 32 -17.41 -15.99 7.79
N LEU A 33 -16.36 -15.81 8.59
CA LEU A 33 -16.07 -16.64 9.76
C LEU A 33 -16.54 -16.00 11.08
N SER A 34 -17.19 -14.84 11.03
CA SER A 34 -17.58 -14.05 12.21
C SER A 34 -16.43 -13.85 13.24
N SER A 35 -15.20 -13.71 12.75
CA SER A 35 -14.00 -13.69 13.58
C SER A 35 -13.54 -12.28 13.92
N GLN A 36 -13.57 -11.97 15.23
CA GLN A 36 -13.13 -10.68 15.75
C GLN A 36 -11.62 -10.45 15.61
N SER A 37 -10.83 -11.53 15.60
CA SER A 37 -9.38 -11.45 15.34
C SER A 37 -9.10 -11.00 13.91
N LEU A 38 -9.82 -11.56 12.92
CA LEU A 38 -9.64 -11.20 11.52
C LEU A 38 -10.02 -9.74 11.22
N HIS A 39 -11.04 -9.20 11.90
CA HIS A 39 -11.34 -7.76 11.82
C HIS A 39 -10.21 -6.89 12.40
N THR A 40 -9.55 -7.34 13.46
CA THR A 40 -8.40 -6.64 14.06
C THR A 40 -7.19 -6.71 13.14
N TRP A 41 -6.94 -7.85 12.50
CA TRP A 41 -5.91 -7.99 11.47
C TRP A 41 -6.17 -7.10 10.26
N SER A 42 -7.40 -7.06 9.77
CA SER A 42 -7.81 -6.14 8.70
C SER A 42 -7.45 -4.70 9.04
N ARG A 43 -7.74 -4.25 10.27
CA ARG A 43 -7.37 -2.92 10.75
C ARG A 43 -5.87 -2.69 10.74
N ALA A 44 -5.10 -3.61 11.33
CA ALA A 44 -3.65 -3.46 11.45
C ALA A 44 -2.97 -3.41 10.08
N LEU A 45 -3.36 -4.29 9.16
CA LEU A 45 -2.87 -4.32 7.78
C LEU A 45 -3.26 -3.06 7.01
N GLY A 46 -4.49 -2.55 7.17
CA GLY A 46 -4.92 -1.31 6.53
C GLY A 46 -4.10 -0.09 6.99
N GLN A 47 -3.78 -0.02 8.28
CA GLN A 47 -2.96 1.05 8.85
C GLN A 47 -1.49 0.94 8.43
N ALA A 48 -0.93 -0.27 8.44
CA ALA A 48 0.43 -0.50 7.96
C ALA A 48 0.53 -0.19 6.45
N GLY A 49 -0.44 -0.63 5.66
CA GLY A 49 -0.52 -0.30 4.23
C GLY A 49 -0.58 1.19 3.97
N LEU A 50 -1.36 1.94 4.77
CA LEU A 50 -1.43 3.40 4.68
C LEU A 50 -0.09 4.07 5.02
N PHE A 51 0.65 3.55 6.00
CA PHE A 51 2.00 4.04 6.29
C PHE A 51 2.92 3.91 5.06
N PHE A 52 2.97 2.74 4.42
CA PHE A 52 3.74 2.57 3.19
C PHE A 52 3.20 3.46 2.06
N TRP A 53 1.87 3.59 1.93
CA TRP A 53 1.25 4.44 0.92
C TRP A 53 1.60 5.94 1.07
N ILE A 54 1.62 6.46 2.29
CA ILE A 54 1.97 7.88 2.50
C ILE A 54 3.46 8.09 2.29
N THR A 55 4.29 7.19 2.81
CA THR A 55 5.75 7.35 2.78
C THR A 55 6.37 7.12 1.40
N TYR A 56 5.69 6.44 0.46
CA TYR A 56 6.19 6.43 -0.93
C TYR A 56 5.98 7.75 -1.66
N LEU A 57 5.11 8.67 -1.21
CA LEU A 57 4.89 9.94 -1.91
C LEU A 57 6.16 10.81 -1.94
N PRO A 58 6.85 11.09 -0.80
CA PRO A 58 8.15 11.74 -0.84
C PRO A 58 9.19 10.99 -1.69
N LEU A 59 9.19 9.65 -1.60
CA LEU A 59 10.07 8.81 -2.41
C LEU A 59 9.78 8.92 -3.92
N SER A 60 8.51 9.13 -4.29
CA SER A 60 8.09 9.37 -5.67
C SER A 60 8.64 10.68 -6.18
N LEU A 61 8.47 11.76 -5.41
CA LEU A 61 9.02 13.08 -5.73
C LEU A 61 10.54 13.03 -5.91
N TRP A 62 11.23 12.31 -5.01
CA TRP A 62 12.68 12.12 -5.15
C TRP A 62 13.03 11.32 -6.40
N THR A 63 12.31 10.24 -6.68
CA THR A 63 12.54 9.40 -7.86
C THR A 63 12.33 10.18 -9.16
N MET A 64 11.27 11.01 -9.22
CA MET A 64 11.00 11.91 -10.34
C MET A 64 12.15 12.90 -10.55
N GLN A 65 12.55 13.62 -9.50
CA GLN A 65 13.64 14.59 -9.60
C GLN A 65 14.97 13.94 -10.02
N ALA A 66 15.28 12.77 -9.46
CA ALA A 66 16.56 12.10 -9.67
C ALA A 66 16.69 11.42 -11.04
N ASN A 67 15.59 10.97 -11.65
CA ASN A 67 15.61 10.25 -12.93
C ASN A 67 15.15 11.10 -14.11
N TRP A 68 14.25 12.05 -13.88
CA TRP A 68 13.63 12.86 -14.93
C TRP A 68 13.97 14.36 -14.83
N ASN A 69 14.77 14.75 -13.83
CA ASN A 69 15.18 16.14 -13.59
C ASN A 69 14.00 17.13 -13.48
N GLY A 70 12.87 16.67 -12.94
CA GLY A 70 11.67 17.48 -12.77
C GLY A 70 10.60 16.80 -11.93
N LEU A 71 9.60 17.58 -11.50
CA LEU A 71 8.47 17.12 -10.70
C LEU A 71 7.18 17.14 -11.53
N TYR A 72 6.61 15.96 -11.76
CA TYR A 72 5.43 15.77 -12.61
C TYR A 72 4.14 15.67 -11.78
N LEU A 73 3.84 16.73 -11.02
CA LEU A 73 2.74 16.74 -10.06
C LEU A 73 1.35 16.61 -10.70
N THR A 74 1.25 16.92 -11.99
CA THR A 74 0.01 16.81 -12.78
C THR A 74 -0.18 15.43 -13.40
N GLU A 75 0.81 14.54 -13.29
CA GLU A 75 0.71 13.17 -13.81
C GLU A 75 -0.49 12.47 -13.16
N PRO A 76 -1.39 11.85 -13.97
CA PRO A 76 -2.57 11.16 -13.45
C PRO A 76 -2.23 10.15 -12.34
N ARG A 77 -1.10 9.46 -12.48
CA ARG A 77 -0.60 8.49 -11.51
C ARG A 77 -0.24 9.12 -10.16
N PHE A 78 0.37 10.29 -10.17
CA PHE A 78 0.76 11.00 -8.95
C PHE A 78 -0.43 11.66 -8.26
N ARG A 79 -1.37 12.23 -9.02
CA ARG A 79 -2.63 12.74 -8.47
C ARG A 79 -3.44 11.63 -7.80
N PHE A 80 -3.61 10.51 -8.49
CA PHE A 80 -4.22 9.30 -7.94
C PHE A 80 -3.57 8.88 -6.61
N ALA A 81 -2.25 8.89 -6.55
CA ALA A 81 -1.48 8.53 -5.36
C ALA A 81 -1.83 9.42 -4.15
N ILE A 82 -1.90 10.74 -4.36
CA ILE A 82 -2.29 11.73 -3.35
C ILE A 82 -3.75 11.55 -2.94
N ASP A 83 -4.67 11.43 -3.90
CA ASP A 83 -6.11 11.31 -3.63
C ASP A 83 -6.37 10.11 -2.71
N PHE A 84 -5.78 8.95 -3.02
CA PHE A 84 -5.92 7.76 -2.19
C PHE A 84 -5.18 7.87 -0.86
N ALA A 85 -4.10 8.64 -0.76
CA ALA A 85 -3.48 8.92 0.53
C ALA A 85 -4.42 9.73 1.44
N VAL A 86 -5.03 10.80 0.91
CA VAL A 86 -5.99 11.64 1.64
C VAL A 86 -7.22 10.82 2.06
N ILE A 87 -7.85 10.11 1.11
CA ILE A 87 -9.00 9.25 1.38
C ILE A 87 -8.63 8.19 2.43
N GLY A 88 -7.48 7.54 2.29
CA GLY A 88 -6.99 6.52 3.22
C GLY A 88 -6.82 7.06 4.64
N ILE A 89 -6.22 8.25 4.81
CA ILE A 89 -6.10 8.92 6.11
C ILE A 89 -7.48 9.15 6.73
N LEU A 90 -8.40 9.76 5.98
CA LEU A 90 -9.74 10.07 6.47
C LEU A 90 -10.50 8.80 6.90
N LEU A 91 -10.41 7.73 6.10
CA LEU A 91 -11.05 6.45 6.42
C LEU A 91 -10.40 5.75 7.64
N GLN A 92 -9.07 5.77 7.77
CA GLN A 92 -8.41 5.20 8.95
C GLN A 92 -8.72 5.99 10.22
N LEU A 93 -8.87 7.32 10.13
CA LEU A 93 -9.36 8.14 11.25
C LEU A 93 -10.81 7.78 11.60
N ALA A 94 -11.69 7.63 10.61
CA ALA A 94 -13.06 7.20 10.84
C ALA A 94 -13.12 5.81 11.53
N ILE A 95 -12.28 4.86 11.12
CA ILE A 95 -12.14 3.54 11.76
C ILE A 95 -11.76 3.67 13.24
N GLN A 96 -10.80 4.54 13.55
CA GLN A 96 -10.34 4.79 14.93
C GLN A 96 -11.45 5.34 15.82
N ILE A 97 -12.29 6.23 15.28
CA ILE A 97 -13.42 6.85 15.98
C ILE A 97 -14.57 5.85 16.15
N LEU A 98 -14.94 5.13 15.08
CA LEU A 98 -16.07 4.21 15.09
C LEU A 98 -15.88 3.05 16.06
N LYS A 99 -14.65 2.54 16.21
CA LYS A 99 -14.30 1.39 17.08
C LYS A 99 -15.16 0.13 16.86
N LYS A 100 -15.82 -0.01 15.70
CA LYS A 100 -16.65 -1.18 15.36
C LYS A 100 -15.93 -2.09 14.36
N PRO A 101 -15.47 -3.29 14.78
CA PRO A 101 -14.59 -4.14 13.96
C PRO A 101 -15.15 -4.51 12.58
N ARG A 102 -16.45 -4.79 12.49
CA ARG A 102 -17.13 -5.14 11.23
C ARG A 102 -17.09 -4.02 10.18
N TYR A 103 -17.32 -2.78 10.61
CA TYR A 103 -17.25 -1.62 9.72
C TYR A 103 -15.81 -1.33 9.29
N THR A 104 -14.83 -1.58 10.16
CA THR A 104 -13.40 -1.49 9.78
C THR A 104 -13.08 -2.35 8.57
N SER A 105 -13.53 -3.60 8.59
CA SER A 105 -13.32 -4.52 7.47
C SER A 105 -14.05 -4.09 6.21
N LEU A 106 -15.29 -3.62 6.32
CA LEU A 106 -16.04 -3.11 5.17
C LEU A 106 -15.34 -1.89 4.54
N ILE A 107 -14.86 -0.95 5.36
CA ILE A 107 -14.13 0.24 4.90
C ILE A 107 -12.83 -0.16 4.19
N ASN A 108 -12.03 -1.05 4.77
CA ASN A 108 -10.78 -1.51 4.16
C ASN A 108 -11.00 -2.26 2.84
N MET A 109 -12.04 -3.12 2.78
CA MET A 109 -12.44 -3.81 1.54
C MET A 109 -12.87 -2.81 0.46
N GLY A 110 -13.72 -1.85 0.80
CA GLY A 110 -14.16 -0.80 -0.11
C GLY A 110 -13.00 0.05 -0.61
N TYR A 111 -12.11 0.46 0.30
CA TYR A 111 -10.90 1.23 -0.03
C TYR A 111 -10.00 0.49 -1.00
N PHE A 112 -9.65 -0.78 -0.74
CA PHE A 112 -8.80 -1.55 -1.64
C PHE A 112 -9.47 -1.77 -3.00
N THR A 113 -10.78 -2.05 -3.02
CA THR A 113 -11.54 -2.26 -4.26
C THR A 113 -11.54 -1.01 -5.12
N ALA A 114 -11.85 0.16 -4.54
CA ALA A 114 -11.82 1.44 -5.21
C ALA A 114 -10.39 1.78 -5.69
N LEU A 115 -9.39 1.55 -4.84
CA LEU A 115 -7.98 1.77 -5.17
C LEU A 115 -7.57 0.94 -6.37
N TRP A 116 -7.80 -0.37 -6.33
CA TRP A 116 -7.40 -1.29 -7.39
C TRP A 116 -8.11 -1.02 -8.71
N PHE A 117 -9.43 -0.79 -8.65
CA PHE A 117 -10.25 -0.44 -9.81
C PHE A 117 -9.79 0.86 -10.48
N SER A 118 -9.45 1.87 -9.70
CA SER A 118 -8.95 3.14 -10.22
C SER A 118 -7.50 3.00 -10.72
N LEU A 119 -6.62 2.33 -9.97
CA LEU A 119 -5.21 2.11 -10.30
C LEU A 119 -5.02 1.44 -11.67
N THR A 120 -5.89 0.49 -12.02
CA THR A 120 -5.85 -0.26 -13.29
C THR A 120 -6.33 0.56 -14.48
N ARG A 121 -6.99 1.70 -14.25
CA ARG A 121 -7.46 2.63 -15.29
C ARG A 121 -6.66 3.92 -15.37
N THR A 122 -5.86 4.23 -14.37
CA THR A 122 -5.01 5.42 -14.36
C THR A 122 -3.91 5.28 -15.41
N GLU A 123 -3.86 6.24 -16.33
CA GLU A 123 -2.85 6.32 -17.38
C GLU A 123 -1.42 6.42 -16.82
N GLN A 124 -0.48 5.83 -17.56
CA GLN A 124 0.95 5.89 -17.31
C GLN A 124 1.60 6.73 -18.41
N VAL A 125 1.96 7.98 -18.09
CA VAL A 125 2.56 8.90 -19.07
C VAL A 125 4.08 8.81 -19.00
N MET A 126 4.65 9.01 -17.81
CA MET A 126 6.10 8.98 -17.60
C MET A 126 6.60 7.60 -17.14
N HIS A 127 5.66 6.71 -16.76
CA HIS A 127 5.97 5.40 -16.23
C HIS A 127 6.03 4.37 -17.37
N PRO A 128 7.20 3.78 -17.69
CA PRO A 128 7.23 2.62 -18.58
C PRO A 128 6.46 1.46 -17.93
N PRO A 129 5.73 0.65 -18.72
CA PRO A 129 4.98 -0.48 -18.19
C PRO A 129 5.96 -1.50 -17.59
N SER A 130 5.88 -1.67 -16.27
CA SER A 130 6.46 -2.76 -15.49
C SER A 130 7.91 -3.18 -15.87
N PRO A 131 8.89 -2.25 -15.87
CA PRO A 131 10.24 -2.50 -16.43
C PRO A 131 11.01 -3.65 -15.77
N ILE A 132 10.63 -4.02 -14.54
CA ILE A 132 11.24 -5.12 -13.79
C ILE A 132 10.66 -6.47 -14.23
N LEU A 133 9.34 -6.56 -14.39
CA LEU A 133 8.66 -7.79 -14.79
C LEU A 133 8.88 -8.11 -16.28
N SER A 134 9.12 -7.08 -17.10
CA SER A 134 9.46 -7.22 -18.51
C SER A 134 10.97 -7.31 -18.78
N SER A 135 11.81 -7.34 -17.73
CA SER A 135 13.26 -7.44 -17.87
C SER A 135 13.70 -8.87 -18.18
N ASN A 136 14.61 -9.05 -19.14
CA ASN A 136 15.23 -10.36 -19.42
C ASN A 136 16.35 -10.73 -18.43
N SER A 137 16.71 -9.85 -17.48
CA SER A 137 17.76 -10.12 -16.48
C SER A 137 17.16 -10.73 -15.21
N LEU A 138 17.53 -11.99 -14.93
CA LEU A 138 17.19 -12.68 -13.69
C LEU A 138 17.76 -11.97 -12.45
N GLU A 139 18.91 -11.32 -12.58
CA GLU A 139 19.56 -10.61 -11.47
C GLU A 139 18.72 -9.41 -11.00
N ILE A 140 18.17 -8.65 -11.96
CA ILE A 140 17.28 -7.52 -11.67
C ILE A 140 16.00 -8.01 -11.00
N GLN A 141 15.39 -9.07 -11.52
CA GLN A 141 14.17 -9.65 -10.94
C GLN A 141 14.44 -10.17 -9.52
N PHE A 142 15.49 -10.96 -9.34
CA PHE A 142 15.86 -11.53 -8.05
C PHE A 142 16.15 -10.45 -7.01
N PHE A 143 16.90 -9.40 -7.39
CA PHE A 143 17.16 -8.26 -6.52
C PHE A 143 15.86 -7.58 -6.10
N PHE A 144 14.95 -7.30 -7.05
CA PHE A 144 13.68 -6.65 -6.75
C PHE A 144 12.79 -7.50 -5.83
N PHE A 145 12.64 -8.80 -6.11
CA PHE A 145 11.82 -9.68 -5.28
C PHE A 145 12.42 -9.90 -3.90
N THR A 146 13.75 -9.95 -3.78
CA THR A 146 14.43 -9.97 -2.48
C THR A 146 14.11 -8.70 -1.68
N LEU A 147 14.23 -7.53 -2.31
CA LEU A 147 13.90 -6.25 -1.69
C LEU A 147 12.42 -6.16 -1.31
N LEU A 148 11.52 -6.63 -2.18
CA LEU A 148 10.09 -6.71 -1.90
C LEU A 148 9.82 -7.62 -0.71
N GLY A 149 10.49 -8.77 -0.63
CA GLY A 149 10.40 -9.70 0.50
C GLY A 149 10.78 -9.02 1.82
N LEU A 150 11.87 -8.24 1.83
CA LEU A 150 12.27 -7.45 3.01
C LEU A 150 11.22 -6.38 3.38
N CYS A 151 10.65 -5.69 2.40
CA CYS A 151 9.58 -4.71 2.65
C CYS A 151 8.30 -5.38 3.18
N VAL A 152 7.92 -6.54 2.64
CA VAL A 152 6.78 -7.34 3.12
C VAL A 152 7.04 -7.87 4.54
N PHE A 153 8.27 -8.25 4.86
CA PHE A 153 8.64 -8.60 6.23
C PHE A 153 8.50 -7.40 7.19
N ALA A 154 8.95 -6.22 6.78
CA ALA A 154 8.75 -4.99 7.55
C ALA A 154 7.26 -4.65 7.73
N LEU A 155 6.46 -4.83 6.67
CA LEU A 155 5.00 -4.71 6.73
C LEU A 155 4.38 -5.68 7.73
N TRP A 156 4.78 -6.95 7.69
CA TRP A 156 4.31 -7.97 8.64
C TRP A 156 4.62 -7.55 10.07
N TRP A 157 5.86 -7.13 10.33
CA TRP A 157 6.30 -6.70 11.66
C TRP A 157 5.51 -5.48 12.17
N LEU A 158 5.34 -4.46 11.33
CA LEU A 158 4.52 -3.28 11.68
C LEU A 158 3.05 -3.66 11.93
N SER A 159 2.49 -4.54 11.11
CA SER A 159 1.12 -5.02 11.26
C SER A 159 0.94 -5.80 12.56
N LEU A 160 1.89 -6.66 12.91
CA LEU A 160 1.88 -7.40 14.17
C LEU A 160 1.89 -6.47 15.37
N TRP A 161 2.76 -5.45 15.36
CA TRP A 161 2.83 -4.45 16.41
C TRP A 161 1.54 -3.64 16.55
N LEU A 162 0.94 -3.20 15.44
CA LEU A 162 -0.35 -2.51 15.42
C LEU A 162 -1.51 -3.39 15.91
N HIS A 163 -1.48 -4.69 15.56
CA HIS A 163 -2.45 -5.67 16.01
C HIS A 163 -2.39 -5.84 17.52
N GLN A 164 -1.20 -6.04 18.10
CA GLN A 164 -0.98 -6.15 19.55
C GLN A 164 -1.48 -4.90 20.30
N ARG A 165 -1.10 -3.70 19.83
CA ARG A 165 -1.60 -2.44 20.40
C ARG A 165 -3.11 -2.27 20.34
N THR A 166 -3.77 -2.87 19.35
CA THR A 166 -5.22 -2.81 19.25
C THR A 166 -5.88 -3.73 20.28
N LEU A 167 -5.26 -4.85 20.62
CA LEU A 167 -5.73 -5.75 21.67
C LEU A 167 -5.55 -5.14 23.06
N GLU A 168 -4.43 -4.47 23.33
CA GLU A 168 -4.17 -3.78 24.61
C GLU A 168 -5.17 -2.64 24.92
N ARG A 169 -5.79 -2.07 23.88
CA ARG A 169 -6.73 -0.94 23.99
C ARG A 169 -8.20 -1.36 24.12
N ARG A 170 -8.50 -2.66 24.09
CA ARG A 170 -9.85 -3.20 24.28
C ARG A 170 -10.05 -3.64 25.72
#